data_AF-A0A427XL93-F1
#
_entry.id   AF-A0A427XL93-F1
#
_cell.length_a   1.000
_cell.length_b   1.000
_cell.length_c   1.000
_cell.angle_alpha   90.00
_cell.angle_beta   90.00
_cell.angle_gamma   90.00
#
_symmetry.space_group_name_H-M   'P 1'
#
loop_
_entity.id
_entity.type
_entity.pdbx_description
1 polymer ?
#
loop_
_entity_poly.entity_id
_entity_poly.type
_entity_poly.pdbx_seq_one_letter_code
_entity_poly.pdbx_strand_id
1 'polypeptide(L)'
;MLGAVFVLLPLVAAHTGCGGQHIGRRNTGGPAIRSLEHRQVASSNEDPAAQCAPYNYQPATDLNSQFPTIWGTADLVSGDTEAAALFAQINATVNERLPGVVPNGDGSHSGSWGSSFSYPSSDPNCWWTSTTCTTPNSSTGIAADLTTMPEPETWGFGFDDGPNCSHNALYNFLQENDQKATMFYIGSNVMDWPIEAMRGATDGHHICVHTWSHQYMTSFSNQQAFAELYYTQRAIKDIVGVTPKCWRPPYGDVDNRIRLIASLLNMTTIVWDHDTNDWEEGTNGVTVDTINANYQTIIDKAKNGTFSTYGPIVLNHEIDNFTMQEMMDQYANIKAAFKYIVPIATGYNITHPYMEANITYPDFNEYIAGDRNVTTTSASPSASTVAPKAAAASNTSHASNSSSSSAAAASVTANKSAASAVLGVSLPAILFGAAVACIL
;
A
#
# COMPACT_ATOMS: atom_id res chain seq x y z
N MET A 1 24.83 18.96 38.11
CA MET A 1 24.28 17.59 37.99
C MET A 1 22.97 17.70 37.22
N LEU A 2 23.02 17.69 35.89
CA LEU A 2 21.83 17.59 35.03
C LEU A 2 21.82 16.18 34.46
N GLY A 3 20.88 15.36 34.93
CA GLY A 3 20.68 14.00 34.43
C GLY A 3 19.86 14.07 33.15
N ALA A 4 20.47 13.72 32.02
CA ALA A 4 19.76 13.38 30.80
C ALA A 4 19.03 12.05 31.03
N VAL A 5 17.71 12.09 31.02
CA VAL A 5 16.87 10.88 31.01
C VAL A 5 16.85 10.39 29.57
N PHE A 6 17.68 9.39 29.27
CA PHE A 6 17.53 8.59 28.06
C PHE A 6 16.26 7.75 28.22
N VAL A 7 15.22 8.11 27.47
CA VAL A 7 14.08 7.22 27.26
C VAL A 7 14.56 6.09 26.36
N LEU A 8 14.84 4.94 26.97
CA LEU A 8 15.07 3.68 26.28
C LEU A 8 13.76 3.29 25.58
N LEU A 9 13.70 3.50 24.27
CA LEU A 9 12.72 2.85 23.40
C LEU A 9 12.82 1.33 23.61
N PRO A 10 11.71 0.61 23.86
CA PRO A 10 11.77 -0.83 23.99
C PRO A 10 12.19 -1.40 22.64
N LEU A 11 13.27 -2.19 22.63
CA LEU A 11 13.56 -3.10 21.53
C LEU A 11 12.35 -4.03 21.40
N VAL A 12 11.49 -3.77 20.41
CA VAL A 12 10.42 -4.67 20.02
C VAL A 12 11.11 -5.94 19.52
N ALA A 13 11.07 -7.00 20.32
CA ALA A 13 11.43 -8.33 19.86
C ALA A 13 10.43 -8.71 18.77
N ALA A 14 10.80 -8.51 17.51
CA ALA A 14 10.00 -8.90 16.37
C ALA A 14 9.82 -10.42 16.41
N HIS A 15 8.64 -10.88 16.82
CA HIS A 15 8.22 -12.23 16.51
C HIS A 15 8.22 -12.34 14.99
N THR A 16 9.08 -13.20 14.44
CA THR A 16 9.07 -13.50 13.01
C THR A 16 7.74 -14.16 12.69
N GLY A 17 6.83 -13.43 12.03
CA GLY A 17 5.54 -13.97 11.62
C GLY A 17 5.74 -15.17 10.69
N CYS A 18 4.90 -16.20 10.82
CA CYS A 18 5.02 -17.41 10.01
C CYS A 18 4.71 -17.14 8.52
N GLY A 19 3.81 -16.19 8.22
CA GLY A 19 3.21 -16.00 6.90
C GLY A 19 4.04 -15.25 5.88
N GLY A 20 4.67 -14.12 6.24
CA GLY A 20 5.28 -13.25 5.22
C GLY A 20 6.47 -13.87 4.49
N GLN A 21 7.15 -14.88 5.07
CA GLN A 21 8.20 -15.63 4.36
C GLN A 21 7.64 -16.48 3.21
N HIS A 22 6.36 -16.87 3.25
CA HIS A 22 5.74 -17.67 2.20
C HIS A 22 5.53 -16.84 0.93
N ILE A 23 4.98 -15.62 1.04
CA ILE A 23 4.78 -14.75 -0.11
C ILE A 23 6.12 -14.21 -0.64
N GLY A 24 7.02 -13.75 0.25
CA GLY A 24 8.29 -13.16 -0.16
C GLY A 24 9.24 -14.10 -0.92
N ARG A 25 9.05 -15.43 -0.81
CA ARG A 25 9.83 -16.44 -1.57
C ARG A 25 9.23 -16.75 -2.94
N ARG A 26 7.98 -16.38 -3.22
CA ARG A 26 7.37 -16.58 -4.54
C ARG A 26 8.07 -15.65 -5.53
N ASN A 27 8.68 -16.27 -6.55
CA ASN A 27 9.18 -15.56 -7.72
C ASN A 27 8.21 -15.83 -8.87
N THR A 28 7.16 -15.02 -8.96
CA THR A 28 6.18 -15.07 -10.06
C THR A 28 6.69 -14.38 -11.33
N GLY A 29 7.94 -13.93 -11.36
CA GLY A 29 8.49 -13.15 -12.47
C GLY A 29 7.94 -11.73 -12.54
N GLY A 30 7.42 -11.21 -11.41
CA GLY A 30 6.97 -9.82 -11.29
C GLY A 30 8.03 -8.82 -11.77
N PRO A 31 7.61 -7.67 -12.33
CA PRO A 31 8.53 -6.71 -12.92
C PRO A 31 9.56 -6.23 -11.90
N ALA A 32 10.79 -6.02 -12.34
CA ALA A 32 11.76 -5.30 -11.52
C ALA A 32 11.21 -3.88 -11.27
N ILE A 33 11.34 -3.35 -10.05
CA ILE A 33 10.94 -2.00 -9.58
C ILE A 33 11.45 -0.84 -10.49
N ARG A 34 12.27 -1.14 -11.51
CA ARG A 34 12.97 -0.20 -12.37
C ARG A 34 12.65 -0.30 -13.86
N SER A 35 11.56 -0.93 -14.30
CA SER A 35 11.18 -0.78 -15.72
C SER A 35 10.69 0.65 -15.97
N LEU A 36 11.60 1.52 -16.41
CA LEU A 36 11.35 2.93 -16.74
C LEU A 36 10.19 3.13 -17.72
N GLU A 37 9.90 2.12 -18.56
CA GLU A 37 8.80 2.13 -19.53
C GLU A 37 7.42 2.30 -18.86
N HIS A 38 7.19 1.72 -17.67
CA HIS A 38 5.91 1.89 -16.96
C HIS A 38 5.78 3.26 -16.28
N ARG A 39 6.90 3.81 -15.78
CA ARG A 39 6.91 5.15 -15.15
C ARG A 39 6.46 6.24 -16.13
N GLN A 40 6.91 6.15 -17.38
CA GLN A 40 6.71 7.19 -18.38
C GLN A 40 5.29 7.15 -19.00
N VAL A 41 4.66 5.98 -19.03
CA VAL A 41 3.26 5.84 -19.48
C VAL A 41 2.30 6.44 -18.46
N ALA A 42 2.53 6.20 -17.17
CA ALA A 42 1.70 6.75 -16.11
C ALA A 42 1.87 8.27 -15.94
N SER A 43 3.10 8.82 -15.89
CA SER A 43 3.30 10.21 -15.45
C SER A 43 2.90 11.33 -16.45
N SER A 44 2.52 11.00 -17.69
CA SER A 44 2.43 12.00 -18.77
C SER A 44 1.06 12.67 -18.93
N ASN A 45 0.03 12.16 -18.27
CA ASN A 45 -1.34 12.66 -18.39
C ASN A 45 -1.97 12.91 -17.02
N GLU A 46 -2.43 14.13 -16.79
CA GLU A 46 -3.12 14.56 -15.57
C GLU A 46 -4.64 14.74 -15.76
N ASP A 47 -5.20 14.46 -16.95
CA ASP A 47 -6.66 14.44 -17.16
C ASP A 47 -7.26 13.18 -16.51
N PRO A 48 -8.07 13.31 -15.44
CA PRO A 48 -8.61 12.16 -14.71
C PRO A 48 -9.46 11.24 -15.59
N ALA A 49 -10.21 11.81 -16.54
CA ALA A 49 -11.07 11.02 -17.41
C ALA A 49 -10.26 10.09 -18.34
N ALA A 50 -9.11 10.57 -18.80
CA ALA A 50 -8.21 9.79 -19.63
C ALA A 50 -7.39 8.79 -18.83
N GLN A 51 -7.00 9.10 -17.60
CA GLN A 51 -6.27 8.17 -16.73
C GLN A 51 -7.16 7.02 -16.24
N CYS A 52 -8.41 7.32 -15.88
CA CYS A 52 -9.40 6.33 -15.46
C CYS A 52 -10.09 5.59 -16.62
N ALA A 53 -9.58 5.73 -17.84
CA ALA A 53 -10.04 4.92 -18.96
C ALA A 53 -9.58 3.47 -18.74
N PRO A 54 -10.49 2.48 -18.80
CA PRO A 54 -10.11 1.07 -18.64
C PRO A 54 -9.04 0.65 -19.64
N TYR A 55 -8.02 -0.06 -19.17
CA TYR A 55 -6.97 -0.65 -20.00
C TYR A 55 -6.77 -2.12 -19.66
N ASN A 56 -6.10 -2.85 -20.55
CA ASN A 56 -5.75 -4.25 -20.31
C ASN A 56 -4.24 -4.38 -20.06
N TYR A 57 -3.86 -4.85 -18.88
CA TYR A 57 -2.50 -5.23 -18.55
C TYR A 57 -2.42 -6.75 -18.42
N GLN A 58 -1.95 -7.41 -19.48
CA GLN A 58 -1.97 -8.87 -19.61
C GLN A 58 -1.41 -9.63 -18.39
N PRO A 59 -0.29 -9.20 -17.76
CA PRO A 59 0.22 -9.89 -16.58
C PRO A 59 -0.76 -9.91 -15.40
N ALA A 60 -1.56 -8.85 -15.18
CA ALA A 60 -2.61 -8.87 -14.17
C ALA A 60 -3.77 -9.78 -14.60
N THR A 61 -4.18 -9.71 -15.86
CA THR A 61 -5.26 -10.54 -16.42
C THR A 61 -4.96 -12.04 -16.27
N ASP A 62 -3.72 -12.46 -16.51
CA ASP A 62 -3.27 -13.85 -16.39
C ASP A 62 -3.33 -14.37 -14.95
N LEU A 63 -3.36 -13.46 -13.96
CA LEU A 63 -3.43 -13.78 -12.55
C LEU A 63 -4.85 -13.82 -11.99
N ASN A 64 -5.85 -13.25 -12.67
CA ASN A 64 -7.22 -13.07 -12.14
C ASN A 64 -7.82 -14.32 -11.50
N SER A 65 -7.61 -15.50 -12.08
CA SER A 65 -8.17 -16.76 -11.53
C SER A 65 -7.50 -17.22 -10.23
N GLN A 66 -6.39 -16.60 -9.84
CA GLN A 66 -5.62 -16.92 -8.64
C GLN A 66 -5.94 -16.02 -7.44
N PHE A 67 -6.83 -15.04 -7.65
CA PHE A 67 -7.25 -14.07 -6.66
C PHE A 67 -8.77 -14.15 -6.43
N PRO A 68 -9.28 -13.61 -5.30
CA PRO A 68 -10.71 -13.45 -5.09
C PRO A 68 -11.33 -12.57 -6.17
N THR A 69 -12.66 -12.56 -6.25
CA THR A 69 -13.38 -11.63 -7.11
C THR A 69 -12.98 -10.20 -6.75
N ILE A 70 -12.55 -9.43 -7.75
CA ILE A 70 -12.21 -8.01 -7.58
C ILE A 70 -13.43 -7.27 -7.02
N TRP A 71 -13.22 -6.46 -5.98
CA TRP A 71 -14.22 -5.74 -5.18
C TRP A 71 -15.20 -6.60 -4.36
N GLY A 72 -15.12 -7.93 -4.48
CA GLY A 72 -15.86 -8.83 -3.62
C GLY A 72 -15.10 -9.09 -2.31
N THR A 73 -15.83 -9.42 -1.24
CA THR A 73 -15.24 -9.95 -0.01
C THR A 73 -14.29 -11.10 -0.32
N ALA A 74 -13.07 -11.05 0.20
CA ALA A 74 -12.07 -12.07 -0.02
C ALA A 74 -12.41 -13.37 0.74
N ASP A 75 -12.23 -14.49 0.05
CA ASP A 75 -12.21 -15.82 0.64
C ASP A 75 -11.03 -16.62 0.05
N LEU A 76 -10.70 -17.77 0.63
CA LEU A 76 -9.69 -18.66 0.09
C LEU A 76 -10.07 -19.12 -1.33
N VAL A 77 -9.21 -18.82 -2.29
CA VAL A 77 -9.39 -19.23 -3.68
C VAL A 77 -9.28 -20.75 -3.77
N SER A 78 -10.27 -21.37 -4.43
CA SER A 78 -10.29 -22.82 -4.63
C SER A 78 -9.02 -23.30 -5.35
N GLY A 79 -8.32 -24.26 -4.75
CA GLY A 79 -7.05 -24.78 -5.26
C GLY A 79 -5.79 -24.05 -4.78
N ASP A 80 -5.90 -22.94 -4.05
CA ASP A 80 -4.76 -22.27 -3.41
C ASP A 80 -4.34 -23.00 -2.12
N THR A 81 -3.68 -24.15 -2.31
CA THR A 81 -3.25 -25.03 -1.22
C THR A 81 -2.24 -24.37 -0.27
N GLU A 82 -1.45 -23.41 -0.77
CA GLU A 82 -0.51 -22.66 0.06
C GLU A 82 -1.23 -21.69 0.99
N ALA A 83 -2.20 -20.92 0.47
CA ALA A 83 -3.03 -20.04 1.30
C ALA A 83 -3.81 -20.84 2.34
N ALA A 84 -4.41 -21.97 1.95
CA ALA A 84 -5.14 -22.85 2.86
C ALA A 84 -4.25 -23.44 3.97
N ALA A 85 -3.03 -23.87 3.64
CA ALA A 85 -2.09 -24.41 4.61
C ALA A 85 -1.59 -23.34 5.60
N LEU A 86 -1.32 -22.12 5.11
CA LEU A 86 -0.92 -21.01 5.97
C LEU A 86 -2.06 -20.56 6.87
N PHE A 87 -3.29 -20.44 6.33
CA PHE A 87 -4.48 -20.14 7.12
C PHE A 87 -4.67 -21.16 8.25
N ALA A 88 -4.55 -22.45 7.97
CA ALA A 88 -4.69 -23.49 8.99
C ALA A 88 -3.72 -23.29 10.18
N GLN A 89 -2.47 -22.90 9.91
CA GLN A 89 -1.48 -22.60 10.94
C GLN A 89 -1.86 -21.34 11.74
N ILE A 90 -2.20 -20.26 11.05
CA ILE A 90 -2.60 -18.99 11.69
C ILE A 90 -3.84 -19.19 12.55
N ASN A 91 -4.86 -19.87 12.03
CA ASN A 91 -6.11 -20.13 12.74
C ASN A 91 -5.89 -20.98 13.99
N ALA A 92 -4.97 -21.96 13.94
CA ALA A 92 -4.59 -22.73 15.14
C ALA A 92 -4.00 -21.82 16.22
N THR A 93 -3.08 -20.92 15.86
CA THR A 93 -2.48 -19.95 16.79
C THR A 93 -3.50 -18.94 17.33
N VAL A 94 -4.42 -18.45 16.50
CA VAL A 94 -5.50 -17.54 16.95
C VAL A 94 -6.40 -18.25 17.97
N ASN A 95 -6.83 -19.48 17.68
CA ASN A 95 -7.68 -20.25 18.59
C ASN A 95 -6.98 -20.60 19.92
N GLU A 96 -5.65 -20.77 19.90
CA GLU A 96 -4.85 -20.99 21.11
C GLU A 96 -4.69 -19.72 21.94
N ARG A 97 -4.34 -18.59 21.32
CA ARG A 97 -3.98 -17.34 22.04
C ARG A 97 -5.19 -16.48 22.40
N LEU A 98 -6.26 -16.54 21.62
CA LEU A 98 -7.48 -15.75 21.78
C LEU A 98 -8.72 -16.64 21.75
N PRO A 99 -8.84 -17.61 22.69
CA PRO A 99 -9.93 -18.56 22.69
C PRO A 99 -11.28 -17.84 22.92
N GLY A 100 -12.25 -18.11 22.05
CA GLY A 100 -13.62 -17.60 22.20
C GLY A 100 -13.84 -16.17 21.71
N VAL A 101 -12.84 -15.51 21.11
CA VAL A 101 -13.07 -14.24 20.40
C VAL A 101 -13.79 -14.55 19.09
N VAL A 102 -14.99 -13.98 18.92
CA VAL A 102 -15.85 -14.16 17.75
C VAL A 102 -15.89 -12.89 16.91
N PRO A 103 -16.26 -12.98 15.61
CA PRO A 103 -16.49 -11.79 14.80
C PRO A 103 -17.56 -10.87 15.39
N ASN A 104 -17.40 -9.56 15.17
CA ASN A 104 -18.34 -8.54 15.60
C ASN A 104 -19.51 -8.38 14.60
N GLY A 105 -20.66 -7.94 15.10
CA GLY A 105 -21.79 -7.55 14.26
C GLY A 105 -22.63 -8.68 13.67
N ASP A 106 -23.37 -8.36 12.62
CA ASP A 106 -24.39 -9.22 12.01
C ASP A 106 -23.86 -10.04 10.81
N GLY A 107 -22.57 -9.90 10.49
CA GLY A 107 -21.93 -10.57 9.35
C GLY A 107 -22.17 -9.90 7.99
N SER A 108 -22.80 -8.71 7.94
CA SER A 108 -22.94 -7.93 6.71
C SER A 108 -21.64 -7.30 6.19
N HIS A 109 -20.64 -7.17 7.07
CA HIS A 109 -19.37 -6.50 6.81
C HIS A 109 -19.47 -5.02 6.43
N SER A 110 -20.65 -4.43 6.57
CA SER A 110 -20.96 -3.06 6.18
C SER A 110 -20.90 -2.05 7.33
N GLY A 111 -20.39 -2.44 8.50
CA GLY A 111 -20.43 -1.61 9.71
C GLY A 111 -21.78 -1.65 10.45
N SER A 112 -22.77 -2.39 9.93
CA SER A 112 -23.97 -2.73 10.70
C SER A 112 -23.63 -3.77 11.75
N TRP A 113 -23.74 -3.38 13.02
CA TRP A 113 -23.56 -4.32 14.12
C TRP A 113 -24.86 -5.07 14.47
N GLY A 114 -26.01 -4.61 13.97
CA GLY A 114 -27.32 -5.15 14.31
C GLY A 114 -27.79 -4.76 15.73
N SER A 115 -29.11 -4.68 15.93
CA SER A 115 -29.70 -4.18 17.18
C SER A 115 -29.48 -5.07 18.40
N SER A 116 -29.09 -6.34 18.20
CA SER A 116 -28.80 -7.29 19.27
C SER A 116 -27.33 -7.38 19.64
N PHE A 117 -26.42 -6.73 18.88
CA PHE A 117 -25.01 -6.76 19.19
C PHE A 117 -24.69 -5.79 20.32
N SER A 118 -23.95 -6.27 21.30
CA SER A 118 -23.45 -5.49 22.42
C SER A 118 -22.02 -5.88 22.69
N TYR A 119 -21.13 -4.89 22.65
CA TYR A 119 -19.74 -5.07 23.00
C TYR A 119 -19.50 -4.63 24.45
N PRO A 120 -18.80 -5.43 25.28
CA PRO A 120 -18.58 -5.08 26.67
C PRO A 120 -17.75 -3.80 26.81
N SER A 121 -18.19 -2.88 27.68
CA SER A 121 -17.45 -1.64 27.99
C SER A 121 -16.07 -1.87 28.61
N SER A 122 -15.80 -3.08 29.11
CA SER A 122 -14.47 -3.49 29.59
C SER A 122 -13.46 -3.69 28.46
N ASP A 123 -13.91 -3.70 27.20
CA ASP A 123 -13.09 -3.85 26.00
C ASP A 123 -12.07 -4.99 26.07
N PRO A 124 -12.54 -6.24 26.21
CA PRO A 124 -11.64 -7.38 26.39
C PRO A 124 -10.72 -7.61 25.17
N ASN A 125 -11.13 -7.13 23.99
CA ASN A 125 -10.42 -7.39 22.74
C ASN A 125 -9.71 -6.15 22.17
N CYS A 126 -9.58 -5.05 22.93
CA CYS A 126 -8.96 -3.81 22.45
C CYS A 126 -9.53 -3.37 21.09
N TRP A 127 -10.85 -3.24 21.01
CA TRP A 127 -11.54 -2.96 19.76
C TRP A 127 -11.57 -1.46 19.48
N TRP A 128 -10.83 -1.06 18.44
CA TRP A 128 -10.63 0.34 18.11
C TRP A 128 -11.94 1.06 17.79
N THR A 129 -12.85 0.46 17.02
CA THR A 129 -14.15 1.08 16.67
C THR A 129 -15.02 1.36 17.91
N SER A 130 -14.86 0.60 18.99
CA SER A 130 -15.63 0.81 20.21
C SER A 130 -14.97 1.76 21.20
N THR A 131 -13.64 1.71 21.37
CA THR A 131 -12.94 2.39 22.48
C THR A 131 -11.69 3.14 22.04
N THR A 132 -11.37 3.14 20.74
CA THR A 132 -10.10 3.62 20.17
C THR A 132 -8.87 2.97 20.80
N CYS A 133 -9.00 1.75 21.31
CA CYS A 133 -7.89 1.02 21.91
C CYS A 133 -6.85 0.65 20.83
N THR A 134 -5.60 1.06 21.08
CA THR A 134 -4.45 0.88 20.18
C THR A 134 -3.30 0.09 20.82
N THR A 135 -3.45 -0.25 22.10
CA THR A 135 -2.45 -0.99 22.87
C THR A 135 -3.09 -2.24 23.46
N PRO A 136 -3.00 -3.39 22.76
CA PRO A 136 -3.41 -4.68 23.30
C PRO A 136 -2.79 -4.97 24.66
N ASN A 137 -3.48 -5.73 25.50
CA ASN A 137 -2.91 -6.16 26.78
C ASN A 137 -1.63 -6.97 26.54
N SER A 138 -0.57 -6.66 27.28
CA SER A 138 0.72 -7.38 27.21
C SER A 138 0.60 -8.92 27.26
N SER A 139 -0.40 -9.47 27.98
CA SER A 139 -0.65 -10.92 28.05
C SER A 139 -1.05 -11.54 26.71
N THR A 140 -1.59 -10.74 25.79
CA THR A 140 -1.94 -11.19 24.43
C THR A 140 -0.69 -11.47 23.60
N GLY A 141 0.45 -10.86 23.93
CA GLY A 141 1.68 -10.93 23.12
C GLY A 141 1.58 -10.24 21.76
N ILE A 142 0.63 -9.32 21.58
CA ILE A 142 0.42 -8.51 20.37
C ILE A 142 1.09 -7.14 20.62
N ALA A 143 1.80 -6.62 19.62
CA ALA A 143 2.40 -5.29 19.71
C ALA A 143 1.34 -4.18 19.68
N ALA A 144 1.67 -3.02 20.23
CA ALA A 144 0.86 -1.82 20.07
C ALA A 144 0.86 -1.35 18.60
N ASP A 145 -0.23 -0.71 18.20
CA ASP A 145 -0.35 -0.11 16.87
C ASP A 145 0.57 1.11 16.75
N LEU A 146 1.02 1.41 15.53
CA LEU A 146 1.67 2.69 15.25
C LEU A 146 0.58 3.74 15.07
N THR A 147 0.53 4.73 15.97
CA THR A 147 -0.53 5.76 16.00
C THR A 147 -0.01 7.19 15.93
N THR A 148 1.27 7.38 16.25
CA THR A 148 1.97 8.67 16.28
C THR A 148 3.36 8.51 15.66
N MET A 149 4.04 9.60 15.34
CA MET A 149 5.46 9.64 15.00
C MET A 149 6.30 9.78 16.27
N PRO A 150 7.40 9.02 16.44
CA PRO A 150 8.25 9.12 17.62
C PRO A 150 9.03 10.45 17.66
N GLU A 151 9.36 11.02 16.50
CA GLU A 151 10.05 12.29 16.40
C GLU A 151 9.05 13.46 16.57
N PRO A 152 9.32 14.43 17.46
CA PRO A 152 8.46 15.60 17.66
C PRO A 152 8.23 16.39 16.37
N GLU A 153 7.09 17.09 16.31
CA GLU A 153 6.76 18.04 15.22
C GLU A 153 6.87 17.42 13.82
N THR A 154 6.63 16.11 13.71
CA THR A 154 6.75 15.31 12.48
C THR A 154 5.38 14.87 11.98
N TRP A 155 4.98 15.31 10.80
CA TRP A 155 3.77 14.81 10.15
C TRP A 155 4.02 13.43 9.53
N GLY A 156 3.40 12.40 10.09
CA GLY A 156 3.36 11.05 9.53
C GLY A 156 2.48 11.02 8.29
N PHE A 157 3.11 10.98 7.13
CA PHE A 157 2.46 11.27 5.85
C PHE A 157 2.10 10.00 5.07
N GLY A 158 0.83 9.86 4.73
CA GLY A 158 0.34 8.76 3.92
C GLY A 158 -1.10 8.91 3.46
N PHE A 159 -1.50 8.04 2.53
CA PHE A 159 -2.79 8.04 1.85
C PHE A 159 -3.41 6.65 1.84
N ASP A 160 -4.69 6.58 2.17
CA ASP A 160 -5.49 5.36 2.12
C ASP A 160 -6.21 5.21 0.77
N ASP A 161 -6.77 4.03 0.54
CA ASP A 161 -7.65 3.67 -0.58
C ASP A 161 -7.06 3.68 -1.99
N GLY A 162 -5.75 3.84 -2.13
CA GLY A 162 -5.06 3.71 -3.41
C GLY A 162 -4.94 2.26 -3.91
N PRO A 163 -4.27 2.05 -5.06
CA PRO A 163 -3.98 3.09 -6.06
C PRO A 163 -5.27 3.57 -6.74
N ASN A 164 -5.35 4.87 -7.00
CA ASN A 164 -6.44 5.47 -7.76
C ASN A 164 -6.03 5.78 -9.18
N CYS A 165 -6.88 5.48 -10.16
CA CYS A 165 -6.57 5.78 -11.56
C CYS A 165 -6.17 7.24 -11.85
N SER A 166 -6.66 8.21 -11.08
CA SER A 166 -6.40 9.65 -11.30
C SER A 166 -5.24 10.24 -10.51
N HIS A 167 -4.45 9.42 -9.80
CA HIS A 167 -3.46 9.89 -8.84
C HIS A 167 -2.22 10.59 -9.44
N ASN A 168 -2.16 10.77 -10.77
CA ASN A 168 -0.95 11.28 -11.38
C ASN A 168 -0.59 12.70 -10.94
N ALA A 169 -1.59 13.57 -10.76
CA ALA A 169 -1.39 14.94 -10.28
C ALA A 169 -0.78 14.94 -8.87
N LEU A 170 -1.31 14.11 -7.97
CA LEU A 170 -0.76 13.91 -6.63
C LEU A 170 0.70 13.44 -6.69
N TYR A 171 1.01 12.42 -7.49
CA TYR A 171 2.35 11.83 -7.50
C TYR A 171 3.37 12.75 -8.19
N ASN A 172 2.94 13.52 -9.19
CA ASN A 172 3.74 14.59 -9.79
C ASN A 172 4.03 15.68 -8.76
N PHE A 173 3.01 16.15 -8.03
CA PHE A 173 3.17 17.12 -6.96
C PHE A 173 4.15 16.65 -5.86
N LEU A 174 4.03 15.39 -5.43
CA LEU A 174 4.95 14.80 -4.45
C LEU A 174 6.39 14.74 -4.99
N GLN A 175 6.55 14.38 -6.26
CA GLN A 175 7.86 14.37 -6.92
C GLN A 175 8.46 15.78 -7.02
N GLU A 176 7.69 16.78 -7.42
CA GLU A 176 8.10 18.19 -7.52
C GLU A 176 8.53 18.77 -6.16
N ASN A 177 7.93 18.29 -5.07
CA ASN A 177 8.26 18.69 -3.71
C ASN A 177 9.34 17.82 -3.05
N ASP A 178 9.93 16.86 -3.78
CA ASP A 178 10.88 15.85 -3.26
C ASP A 178 10.35 15.13 -1.99
N GLN A 179 9.05 14.85 -2.01
CA GLN A 179 8.30 14.26 -0.91
C GLN A 179 7.93 12.80 -1.23
N LYS A 180 8.16 11.91 -0.25
CA LYS A 180 7.62 10.54 -0.26
C LYS A 180 6.51 10.42 0.78
N ALA A 181 5.68 9.40 0.61
CA ALA A 181 4.54 9.10 1.47
C ALA A 181 4.42 7.59 1.68
N THR A 182 3.64 7.18 2.67
CA THR A 182 3.13 5.81 2.78
C THR A 182 1.80 5.69 2.04
N MET A 183 1.67 4.75 1.11
CA MET A 183 0.43 4.46 0.40
C MET A 183 -0.17 3.15 0.93
N PHE A 184 -1.44 3.17 1.34
CA PHE A 184 -2.16 1.98 1.79
C PHE A 184 -3.05 1.50 0.65
N TYR A 185 -2.67 0.37 0.03
CA TYR A 185 -3.32 -0.11 -1.18
C TYR A 185 -4.38 -1.16 -0.91
N ILE A 186 -5.55 -0.97 -1.53
CA ILE A 186 -6.61 -1.96 -1.62
C ILE A 186 -6.21 -3.00 -2.68
N GLY A 187 -6.29 -4.29 -2.34
CA GLY A 187 -5.86 -5.37 -3.24
C GLY A 187 -6.62 -5.41 -4.56
N SER A 188 -7.92 -5.13 -4.54
CA SER A 188 -8.73 -5.01 -5.75
C SER A 188 -8.26 -3.87 -6.65
N ASN A 189 -7.94 -2.69 -6.08
CA ASN A 189 -7.38 -1.57 -6.84
C ASN A 189 -6.03 -1.91 -7.49
N VAL A 190 -5.17 -2.70 -6.82
CA VAL A 190 -3.89 -3.14 -7.40
C VAL A 190 -4.10 -3.99 -8.67
N MET A 191 -5.19 -4.77 -8.72
CA MET A 191 -5.51 -5.59 -9.89
C MET A 191 -6.20 -4.79 -11.00
N ASP A 192 -7.02 -3.80 -10.65
CA ASP A 192 -7.72 -2.93 -11.61
C ASP A 192 -6.80 -1.87 -12.22
N TRP A 193 -5.89 -1.30 -11.41
CA TRP A 193 -4.97 -0.23 -11.77
C TRP A 193 -3.50 -0.64 -11.55
N PRO A 194 -3.02 -1.72 -12.19
CA PRO A 194 -1.69 -2.26 -11.94
C PRO A 194 -0.53 -1.33 -12.33
N ILE A 195 -0.72 -0.48 -13.35
CA ILE A 195 0.31 0.48 -13.78
C ILE A 195 0.46 1.59 -12.74
N GLU A 196 -0.65 2.09 -12.22
CA GLU A 196 -0.74 3.05 -11.12
C GLU A 196 -0.12 2.48 -9.84
N ALA A 197 -0.46 1.23 -9.49
CA ALA A 197 0.14 0.52 -8.37
C ALA A 197 1.68 0.45 -8.48
N MET A 198 2.20 0.11 -9.66
CA MET A 198 3.65 0.05 -9.92
C MET A 198 4.31 1.43 -9.82
N ARG A 199 3.60 2.50 -10.20
CA ARG A 199 4.11 3.86 -10.12
C ARG A 199 4.44 4.26 -8.69
N GLY A 200 3.59 3.93 -7.71
CA GLY A 200 3.84 4.24 -6.30
C GLY A 200 5.18 3.73 -5.79
N ALA A 201 5.48 2.45 -6.01
CA ALA A 201 6.77 1.90 -5.62
C ALA A 201 7.93 2.44 -6.47
N THR A 202 7.71 2.61 -7.77
CA THR A 202 8.72 3.12 -8.70
C THR A 202 9.14 4.55 -8.34
N ASP A 203 8.21 5.41 -7.92
CA ASP A 203 8.47 6.78 -7.47
C ASP A 203 9.06 6.84 -6.04
N GLY A 204 9.23 5.68 -5.40
CA GLY A 204 9.92 5.54 -4.11
C GLY A 204 9.01 5.71 -2.90
N HIS A 205 7.69 5.68 -3.08
CA HIS A 205 6.74 5.67 -1.97
C HIS A 205 6.81 4.32 -1.23
N HIS A 206 6.40 4.32 0.03
CA HIS A 206 6.31 3.12 0.84
C HIS A 206 4.90 2.51 0.70
N ILE A 207 4.78 1.24 0.33
CA ILE A 207 3.48 0.60 0.06
C ILE A 207 3.10 -0.31 1.23
N CYS A 208 1.88 -0.14 1.73
CA CYS A 208 1.25 -0.94 2.79
C CYS A 208 -0.04 -1.59 2.30
N VAL A 209 -0.53 -2.58 3.03
CA VAL A 209 -1.79 -3.28 2.76
C VAL A 209 -2.98 -2.49 3.32
N HIS A 210 -4.08 -2.42 2.57
CA HIS A 210 -5.36 -1.86 3.01
C HIS A 210 -6.56 -2.78 2.74
N THR A 211 -6.34 -4.09 2.91
CA THR A 211 -7.31 -5.17 2.65
C THR A 211 -7.71 -5.31 1.18
N TRP A 212 -8.47 -6.35 0.86
CA TRP A 212 -8.80 -6.68 -0.52
C TRP A 212 -10.04 -5.91 -0.99
N SER A 213 -11.06 -5.83 -0.13
CA SER A 213 -12.37 -5.26 -0.48
C SER A 213 -12.78 -4.06 0.37
N HIS A 214 -11.92 -3.57 1.28
CA HIS A 214 -12.18 -2.39 2.11
C HIS A 214 -13.48 -2.50 2.95
N GLN A 215 -13.61 -3.58 3.72
CA GLN A 215 -14.75 -3.84 4.60
C GLN A 215 -14.34 -3.86 6.08
N TYR A 216 -15.32 -3.77 6.98
CA TYR A 216 -15.10 -3.76 8.44
C TYR A 216 -14.50 -5.09 8.92
N MET A 217 -13.19 -5.07 9.22
CA MET A 217 -12.40 -6.28 9.43
C MET A 217 -12.84 -7.12 10.63
N THR A 218 -13.31 -6.50 11.72
CA THR A 218 -13.68 -7.22 12.94
C THR A 218 -14.96 -8.04 12.77
N SER A 219 -15.75 -7.74 11.73
CA SER A 219 -16.93 -8.53 11.37
C SER A 219 -16.64 -9.80 10.58
N PHE A 220 -15.42 -9.95 10.05
CA PHE A 220 -15.04 -11.14 9.28
C PHE A 220 -14.74 -12.35 10.16
N SER A 221 -15.01 -13.54 9.64
CA SER A 221 -14.39 -14.76 10.19
C SER A 221 -12.86 -14.70 10.11
N ASN A 222 -12.16 -15.57 10.85
CA ASN A 222 -10.69 -15.65 10.75
C ASN A 222 -10.22 -15.94 9.32
N GLN A 223 -10.99 -16.73 8.57
CA GLN A 223 -10.66 -17.09 7.18
C GLN A 223 -10.77 -15.89 6.24
N GLN A 224 -11.88 -15.16 6.32
CA GLN A 224 -12.08 -13.96 5.51
C GLN A 224 -11.07 -12.87 5.88
N ALA A 225 -10.86 -12.60 7.17
CA ALA A 225 -9.85 -11.62 7.61
C ALA A 225 -8.43 -11.99 7.16
N PHE A 226 -8.09 -13.29 7.18
CA PHE A 226 -6.84 -13.76 6.59
C PHE A 226 -6.80 -13.52 5.08
N ALA A 227 -7.86 -13.85 4.34
CA ALA A 227 -7.93 -13.70 2.90
C ALA A 227 -7.80 -12.23 2.46
N GLU A 228 -8.48 -11.31 3.14
CA GLU A 228 -8.41 -9.86 2.91
C GLU A 228 -6.97 -9.34 2.96
N LEU A 229 -6.19 -9.78 3.94
CA LEU A 229 -4.80 -9.36 4.12
C LEU A 229 -3.85 -10.10 3.18
N TYR A 230 -4.00 -11.44 3.09
CA TYR A 230 -3.12 -12.31 2.34
C TYR A 230 -3.17 -12.03 0.83
N TYR A 231 -4.38 -11.96 0.24
CA TYR A 231 -4.50 -11.73 -1.19
C TYR A 231 -4.10 -10.31 -1.59
N THR A 232 -4.27 -9.33 -0.71
CA THR A 232 -3.76 -7.97 -0.94
C THR A 232 -2.24 -7.92 -0.92
N GLN A 233 -1.59 -8.50 0.09
CA GLN A 233 -0.13 -8.60 0.14
C GLN A 233 0.43 -9.34 -1.08
N ARG A 234 -0.26 -10.40 -1.51
CA ARG A 234 0.10 -11.17 -2.70
C ARG A 234 -0.10 -10.38 -3.99
N ALA A 235 -1.18 -9.62 -4.15
CA ALA A 235 -1.40 -8.79 -5.33
C ALA A 235 -0.32 -7.71 -5.46
N ILE A 236 0.03 -7.05 -4.35
CA ILE A 236 1.15 -6.11 -4.31
C ILE A 236 2.46 -6.82 -4.68
N LYS A 237 2.69 -8.04 -4.20
CA LYS A 237 3.88 -8.81 -4.59
C LYS A 237 3.90 -9.12 -6.09
N ASP A 238 2.82 -9.64 -6.63
CA ASP A 238 2.78 -10.14 -8.01
C ASP A 238 2.78 -8.99 -9.04
N ILE A 239 2.16 -7.84 -8.72
CA ILE A 239 2.07 -6.67 -9.60
C ILE A 239 3.19 -5.66 -9.37
N VAL A 240 3.45 -5.29 -8.11
CA VAL A 240 4.39 -4.20 -7.73
C VAL A 240 5.79 -4.74 -7.43
N GLY A 241 5.92 -6.03 -7.11
CA GLY A 241 7.20 -6.70 -6.88
C GLY A 241 7.70 -6.71 -5.43
N VAL A 242 6.95 -6.11 -4.50
CA VAL A 242 7.32 -5.98 -3.07
C VAL A 242 6.33 -6.70 -2.16
N THR A 243 6.78 -7.16 -0.99
CA THR A 243 5.93 -7.79 0.03
C THR A 243 5.83 -6.89 1.27
N PRO A 244 4.77 -6.07 1.43
CA PRO A 244 4.60 -5.15 2.57
C PRO A 244 4.64 -5.83 3.95
N LYS A 245 5.29 -5.18 4.93
CA LYS A 245 5.25 -5.55 6.36
C LYS A 245 4.37 -4.60 7.19
N CYS A 246 3.46 -3.88 6.56
CA CYS A 246 2.59 -2.92 7.21
C CYS A 246 1.20 -3.01 6.59
N TRP A 247 0.21 -2.64 7.40
CA TRP A 247 -1.16 -2.51 6.95
C TRP A 247 -1.91 -1.47 7.79
N ARG A 248 -3.05 -1.00 7.28
CA ARG A 248 -4.00 -0.18 8.02
C ARG A 248 -5.40 -0.78 7.87
N PRO A 249 -6.19 -0.88 8.95
CA PRO A 249 -7.57 -1.36 8.86
C PRO A 249 -8.50 -0.30 8.25
N PRO A 250 -9.35 -0.67 7.27
CA PRO A 250 -10.49 0.13 6.85
C PRO A 250 -11.31 0.59 8.05
N TYR A 251 -11.71 1.87 8.06
CA TYR A 251 -12.50 2.49 9.13
C TYR A 251 -11.84 2.49 10.51
N GLY A 252 -10.56 2.14 10.60
CA GLY A 252 -9.90 1.89 11.88
C GLY A 252 -10.36 0.58 12.54
N ASP A 253 -11.18 -0.25 11.87
CA ASP A 253 -11.85 -1.38 12.49
C ASP A 253 -10.91 -2.54 12.76
N VAL A 254 -10.37 -2.61 13.98
CA VAL A 254 -9.42 -3.64 14.39
C VAL A 254 -9.58 -4.03 15.86
N ASP A 255 -9.48 -5.32 16.14
CA ASP A 255 -9.44 -5.91 17.48
C ASP A 255 -8.19 -6.81 17.64
N ASN A 256 -8.00 -7.39 18.82
CA ASN A 256 -6.89 -8.32 19.09
C ASN A 256 -6.82 -9.49 18.11
N ARG A 257 -7.96 -10.00 17.64
CA ARG A 257 -8.02 -11.13 16.71
C ARG A 257 -7.48 -10.73 15.34
N ILE A 258 -7.91 -9.58 14.83
CA ILE A 258 -7.42 -9.05 13.56
C ILE A 258 -5.94 -8.66 13.65
N ARG A 259 -5.50 -7.98 14.72
CA ARG A 259 -4.07 -7.67 14.93
C ARG A 259 -3.21 -8.93 14.95
N LEU A 260 -3.67 -9.99 15.61
CA LEU A 260 -2.93 -11.24 15.67
C LEU A 260 -2.80 -11.90 14.29
N ILE A 261 -3.88 -11.93 13.49
CA ILE A 261 -3.84 -12.45 12.12
C ILE A 261 -2.84 -11.66 11.27
N ALA A 262 -2.89 -10.33 11.30
CA ALA A 262 -1.97 -9.48 10.56
C ALA A 262 -0.51 -9.64 11.03
N SER A 263 -0.29 -9.72 12.34
CA SER A 263 1.04 -9.96 12.91
C SER A 263 1.63 -11.31 12.49
N LEU A 264 0.80 -12.36 12.40
CA LEU A 264 1.24 -13.67 11.91
C LEU A 264 1.52 -13.68 10.41
N LEU A 265 0.94 -12.75 9.64
CA LEU A 265 1.32 -12.41 8.26
C LEU A 265 2.54 -11.47 8.17
N ASN A 266 3.18 -11.18 9.30
CA ASN A 266 4.34 -10.30 9.42
C ASN A 266 4.05 -8.83 9.04
N MET A 267 2.83 -8.37 9.33
CA MET A 267 2.42 -6.98 9.15
C MET A 267 2.27 -6.26 10.49
N THR A 268 2.77 -5.04 10.56
CA THR A 268 2.53 -4.10 11.66
C THR A 268 1.27 -3.30 11.38
N THR A 269 0.38 -3.23 12.36
CA THR A 269 -0.84 -2.40 12.31
C THR A 269 -0.50 -0.93 12.49
N ILE A 270 -0.96 -0.11 11.56
CA ILE A 270 -0.83 1.35 11.60
C ILE A 270 -2.25 1.92 11.68
N VAL A 271 -2.49 2.83 12.61
CA VAL A 271 -3.73 3.61 12.74
C VAL A 271 -3.32 5.10 12.79
N TRP A 272 -4.28 6.01 12.90
CA TRP A 272 -4.06 7.45 13.01
C TRP A 272 -4.47 7.98 14.38
N ASP A 273 -3.92 9.13 14.77
CA ASP A 273 -4.36 9.91 15.93
C ASP A 273 -5.12 11.18 15.53
N HIS A 274 -5.02 11.58 14.26
CA HIS A 274 -5.73 12.71 13.69
C HIS A 274 -6.29 12.40 12.31
N ASP A 275 -7.45 12.97 12.03
CA ASP A 275 -8.24 12.72 10.83
C ASP A 275 -8.59 14.04 10.16
N THR A 276 -8.43 14.12 8.84
CA THR A 276 -8.85 15.28 8.05
C THR A 276 -10.34 15.21 7.69
N ASN A 277 -10.93 14.02 7.74
CA ASN A 277 -12.26 13.69 7.21
C ASN A 277 -12.46 14.17 5.77
N ASP A 278 -11.39 14.26 4.98
CA ASP A 278 -11.41 14.67 3.57
C ASP A 278 -12.44 13.89 2.74
N TRP A 279 -12.60 12.59 3.01
CA TRP A 279 -13.58 11.71 2.39
C TRP A 279 -15.06 12.09 2.65
N GLU A 280 -15.35 12.91 3.66
CA GLU A 280 -16.73 13.28 4.01
C GLU A 280 -17.31 14.39 3.12
N GLU A 281 -16.52 15.01 2.23
CA GLU A 281 -17.01 16.10 1.37
C GLU A 281 -18.28 15.73 0.60
N GLY A 282 -19.27 16.63 0.64
CA GLY A 282 -20.56 16.41 0.00
C GLY A 282 -21.49 15.43 0.73
N THR A 283 -21.01 14.73 1.76
CA THR A 283 -21.84 13.83 2.60
C THR A 283 -22.39 14.58 3.81
N ASN A 284 -23.65 14.31 4.20
CA ASN A 284 -24.26 14.86 5.42
C ASN A 284 -24.16 16.38 5.63
N GLY A 285 -23.97 17.16 4.56
CA GLY A 285 -23.79 18.62 4.61
C GLY A 285 -22.37 19.09 4.95
N VAL A 286 -21.38 18.19 4.94
CA VAL A 286 -19.95 18.53 5.04
C VAL A 286 -19.53 19.25 3.76
N THR A 287 -18.85 20.38 3.93
CA THR A 287 -18.38 21.25 2.86
C THR A 287 -16.85 21.27 2.84
N VAL A 288 -16.28 21.77 1.74
CA VAL A 288 -14.83 22.05 1.64
C VAL A 288 -14.34 22.93 2.80
N ASP A 289 -15.14 23.91 3.27
CA ASP A 289 -14.78 24.74 4.42
C ASP A 289 -14.68 23.93 5.73
N THR A 290 -15.50 22.89 5.90
CA THR A 290 -15.38 21.95 7.03
C THR A 290 -14.07 21.18 6.94
N ILE A 291 -13.71 20.69 5.75
CA ILE A 291 -12.46 19.96 5.54
C ILE A 291 -11.25 20.86 5.79
N ASN A 292 -11.25 22.08 5.24
CA ASN A 292 -10.27 23.13 5.52
C ASN A 292 -10.09 23.36 7.04
N ALA A 293 -11.20 23.43 7.79
CA ALA A 293 -11.17 23.62 9.23
C ALA A 293 -10.56 22.42 9.98
N ASN A 294 -10.75 21.19 9.49
CA ASN A 294 -10.13 19.99 10.06
C ASN A 294 -8.61 20.03 9.90
N TYR A 295 -8.10 20.33 8.70
CA TYR A 295 -6.67 20.57 8.47
C TYR A 295 -6.13 21.69 9.36
N GLN A 296 -6.83 22.83 9.41
CA GLN A 296 -6.42 23.98 10.22
C GLN A 296 -6.34 23.63 11.71
N THR A 297 -7.25 22.78 12.21
CA THR A 297 -7.23 22.32 13.61
C THR A 297 -5.95 21.54 13.93
N ILE A 298 -5.49 20.67 13.03
CA ILE A 298 -4.23 19.92 13.20
C ILE A 298 -3.03 20.88 13.13
N ILE A 299 -3.05 21.82 12.19
CA ILE A 299 -2.01 22.85 12.03
C ILE A 299 -1.90 23.74 13.28
N ASP A 300 -3.02 24.14 13.88
CA ASP A 300 -3.04 24.98 15.07
C ASP A 300 -2.54 24.23 16.31
N LYS A 301 -2.78 22.92 16.39
CA LYS A 301 -2.17 22.03 17.40
C LYS A 301 -0.65 21.99 17.26
N ALA A 302 -0.10 22.00 16.05
CA ALA A 302 1.35 22.11 15.88
C ALA A 302 1.87 23.45 16.41
N LYS A 303 1.25 24.56 16.00
CA LYS A 303 1.64 25.92 16.40
C LYS A 303 1.55 26.18 17.91
N ASN A 304 0.64 25.50 18.61
CA ASN A 304 0.46 25.65 20.05
C ASN A 304 1.32 24.69 20.90
N GLY A 305 2.17 23.88 20.26
CA GLY A 305 3.09 22.97 20.93
C GLY A 305 2.50 21.62 21.34
N THR A 306 1.31 21.24 20.84
CA THR A 306 0.71 19.90 21.09
C THR A 306 1.67 18.79 20.67
N PHE A 307 2.38 18.97 19.55
CA PHE A 307 3.32 18.00 18.97
C PHE A 307 4.78 18.23 19.40
N SER A 308 5.00 18.81 20.60
CA SER A 308 6.35 19.10 21.10
C SER A 308 7.13 17.87 21.59
N THR A 309 6.46 16.73 21.79
CA THR A 309 7.06 15.47 22.27
C THR A 309 6.83 14.27 21.36
N TYR A 310 6.03 14.44 20.30
CA TYR A 310 5.68 13.41 19.30
C TYR A 310 5.16 14.12 18.04
N GLY A 311 4.98 13.39 16.94
CA GLY A 311 4.29 13.91 15.76
C GLY A 311 3.00 13.14 15.45
N PRO A 312 2.02 13.73 14.74
CA PRO A 312 0.78 13.04 14.42
C PRO A 312 0.96 12.07 13.25
N ILE A 313 0.22 10.94 13.25
CA ILE A 313 -0.09 10.20 12.02
C ILE A 313 -1.46 10.68 11.57
N VAL A 314 -1.50 11.35 10.42
CA VAL A 314 -2.73 11.96 9.92
C VAL A 314 -3.35 11.11 8.81
N LEU A 315 -4.64 10.81 8.94
CA LEU A 315 -5.41 10.14 7.89
C LEU A 315 -5.73 11.10 6.75
N ASN A 316 -5.41 10.67 5.53
CA ASN A 316 -5.72 11.31 4.26
C ASN A 316 -6.03 10.20 3.26
N HIS A 317 -6.70 10.53 2.17
CA HIS A 317 -7.12 9.53 1.20
C HIS A 317 -6.67 9.86 -0.23
N GLU A 318 -6.40 8.81 -1.00
CA GLU A 318 -6.26 8.82 -2.46
C GLU A 318 -7.53 8.22 -3.08
N ILE A 319 -8.73 8.68 -2.66
CA ILE A 319 -10.02 8.13 -3.12
C ILE A 319 -10.44 8.71 -4.46
N ASP A 320 -10.24 10.02 -4.63
CA ASP A 320 -10.69 10.77 -5.80
C ASP A 320 -9.89 12.07 -5.96
N ASN A 321 -10.21 12.83 -7.01
CA ASN A 321 -9.53 14.09 -7.27
C ASN A 321 -9.69 15.10 -6.14
N PHE A 322 -10.82 15.12 -5.43
CA PHE A 322 -11.05 16.11 -4.38
C PHE A 322 -10.12 15.86 -3.19
N THR A 323 -10.14 14.65 -2.63
CA THR A 323 -9.30 14.26 -1.48
C THR A 323 -7.81 14.51 -1.76
N MET A 324 -7.34 14.13 -2.95
CA MET A 324 -5.97 14.37 -3.38
C MET A 324 -5.64 15.86 -3.59
N GLN A 325 -6.53 16.62 -4.24
CA GLN A 325 -6.33 18.05 -4.48
C GLN A 325 -6.32 18.85 -3.18
N GLU A 326 -7.24 18.53 -2.26
CA GLU A 326 -7.33 19.19 -0.96
C GLU A 326 -6.03 19.03 -0.17
N MET A 327 -5.45 17.82 -0.14
CA MET A 327 -4.13 17.65 0.50
C MET A 327 -3.05 18.51 -0.17
N MET A 328 -3.01 18.57 -1.51
CA MET A 328 -2.04 19.38 -2.24
C MET A 328 -2.19 20.88 -1.90
N ASP A 329 -3.43 21.36 -1.79
CA ASP A 329 -3.74 22.75 -1.41
C ASP A 329 -3.31 23.05 0.03
N GLN A 330 -3.43 22.08 0.95
CA GLN A 330 -3.01 22.23 2.35
C GLN A 330 -1.52 22.02 2.59
N TYR A 331 -0.80 21.39 1.66
CA TYR A 331 0.59 20.97 1.86
C TYR A 331 1.52 22.12 2.28
N ALA A 332 1.37 23.32 1.70
CA ALA A 332 2.17 24.48 2.08
C ALA A 332 1.93 24.92 3.54
N ASN A 333 0.69 24.84 4.02
CA ASN A 333 0.33 25.18 5.39
C ASN A 333 0.87 24.13 6.38
N ILE A 334 0.79 22.85 6.01
CA ILE A 334 1.36 21.73 6.78
C ILE A 334 2.88 21.92 6.90
N LYS A 335 3.57 22.15 5.77
CA LYS A 335 5.03 22.36 5.73
C LYS A 335 5.49 23.58 6.51
N ALA A 336 4.64 24.61 6.64
CA ALA A 336 4.94 25.78 7.45
C ALA A 336 4.77 25.52 8.96
N ALA A 337 3.94 24.55 9.35
CA ALA A 337 3.59 24.28 10.75
C ALA A 337 4.37 23.13 11.38
N PHE A 338 4.82 22.17 10.58
CA PHE A 338 5.57 21.00 11.01
C PHE A 338 7.03 21.11 10.63
N LYS A 339 7.91 20.57 11.48
CA LYS A 339 9.35 20.56 11.24
C LYS A 339 9.72 19.56 10.15
N TYR A 340 9.04 18.43 10.11
CA TYR A 340 9.28 17.35 9.17
C TYR A 340 7.97 16.76 8.65
N ILE A 341 7.97 16.31 7.40
CA ILE A 341 6.88 15.55 6.78
C ILE A 341 7.53 14.30 6.18
N VAL A 342 7.21 13.12 6.71
CA VAL A 342 7.93 11.88 6.36
C VAL A 342 6.97 10.70 6.16
N PRO A 343 7.31 9.72 5.31
CA PRO A 343 6.63 8.43 5.32
C PRO A 343 6.68 7.80 6.71
N ILE A 344 5.62 7.09 7.08
CA ILE A 344 5.47 6.48 8.40
C ILE A 344 6.63 5.53 8.74
N ALA A 345 7.04 4.66 7.80
CA ALA A 345 8.18 3.75 8.02
C ALA A 345 9.49 4.51 8.30
N THR A 346 9.75 5.59 7.56
CA THR A 346 10.92 6.45 7.76
C THR A 346 10.90 7.11 9.14
N GLY A 347 9.74 7.64 9.57
CA GLY A 347 9.57 8.20 10.92
C GLY A 347 9.90 7.22 12.04
N TYR A 348 9.72 5.92 11.80
CA TYR A 348 10.06 4.83 12.72
C TYR A 348 11.45 4.20 12.49
N ASN A 349 12.27 4.75 11.58
CA ASN A 349 13.55 4.17 11.16
C ASN A 349 13.44 2.72 10.65
N ILE A 350 12.32 2.36 10.03
CA ILE A 350 12.13 1.06 9.40
C ILE A 350 12.74 1.12 7.99
N THR A 351 14.03 0.79 7.88
CA THR A 351 14.78 0.85 6.62
C THR A 351 14.52 -0.34 5.69
N HIS A 352 13.92 -1.43 6.20
CA HIS A 352 13.54 -2.62 5.42
C HIS A 352 12.04 -2.93 5.56
N PRO A 353 11.16 -2.08 4.99
CA PRO A 353 9.71 -2.21 5.14
C PRO A 353 9.11 -3.41 4.40
N TYR A 354 9.88 -4.07 3.52
CA TYR A 354 9.45 -5.22 2.74
C TYR A 354 10.16 -6.51 3.13
N MET A 355 9.58 -7.67 2.81
CA MET A 355 10.23 -8.98 3.05
C MET A 355 11.51 -9.16 2.22
N GLU A 356 11.59 -8.46 1.09
CA GLU A 356 12.77 -8.35 0.24
C GLU A 356 13.89 -7.58 0.95
N ALA A 357 14.85 -8.30 1.53
CA ALA A 357 15.98 -7.72 2.27
C ALA A 357 16.91 -6.85 1.43
N ASN A 358 16.82 -6.95 0.10
CA ASN A 358 17.65 -6.19 -0.83
C ASN A 358 17.08 -4.81 -1.16
N ILE A 359 15.91 -4.45 -0.64
CA ILE A 359 15.30 -3.13 -0.75
C ILE A 359 15.52 -2.37 0.55
N THR A 360 16.13 -1.20 0.46
CA THR A 360 16.45 -0.34 1.61
C THR A 360 15.90 1.06 1.37
N TYR A 361 15.14 1.56 2.35
CA TYR A 361 14.66 2.94 2.43
C TYR A 361 15.56 3.74 3.37
N PRO A 362 15.70 5.06 3.16
CA PRO A 362 16.44 5.93 4.07
C PRO A 362 15.80 5.93 5.45
N ASP A 363 16.64 5.99 6.49
CA ASP A 363 16.20 6.24 7.85
C ASP A 363 15.74 7.70 8.03
N PHE A 364 15.26 8.07 9.22
CA PHE A 364 14.78 9.42 9.48
C PHE A 364 15.85 10.49 9.26
N ASN A 365 17.10 10.25 9.69
CA ASN A 365 18.19 11.22 9.61
C ASN A 365 18.66 11.40 8.16
N GLU A 366 18.82 10.30 7.43
CA GLU A 366 19.10 10.30 5.99
C GLU A 366 18.00 11.04 5.24
N TYR A 367 16.73 10.78 5.60
CA TYR A 367 15.60 11.50 5.03
C TYR A 367 15.71 13.00 5.34
N ILE A 368 15.73 13.46 6.58
CA ILE A 368 15.76 14.93 6.81
C ILE A 368 17.03 15.62 6.27
N ALA A 369 18.11 14.87 5.98
CA ALA A 369 19.32 15.35 5.30
C ALA A 369 19.21 15.43 3.76
N GLY A 370 18.12 14.93 3.18
CA GLY A 370 17.82 15.02 1.75
C GLY A 370 17.99 13.72 0.95
N ASP A 371 18.35 12.60 1.57
CA ASP A 371 18.35 11.32 0.86
C ASP A 371 16.93 10.74 0.82
N ARG A 372 16.35 10.66 -0.38
CA ARG A 372 15.02 10.10 -0.65
C ARG A 372 15.10 8.80 -1.43
N ASN A 373 16.30 8.28 -1.68
CA ASN A 373 16.49 7.21 -2.65
C ASN A 373 16.26 5.83 -2.05
N VAL A 374 15.40 5.05 -2.70
CA VAL A 374 15.27 3.63 -2.40
C VAL A 374 16.41 2.87 -3.10
N THR A 375 17.22 2.17 -2.30
CA THR A 375 18.32 1.36 -2.81
C THR A 375 17.87 -0.08 -3.01
N THR A 376 18.21 -0.67 -4.16
CA THR A 376 17.90 -2.06 -4.49
C THR A 376 19.18 -2.78 -4.88
N THR A 377 19.66 -3.71 -4.07
CA THR A 377 20.84 -4.51 -4.43
C THR A 377 20.41 -5.71 -5.29
N SER A 378 20.92 -5.81 -6.51
CA SER A 378 20.69 -6.98 -7.35
C SER A 378 21.58 -8.12 -6.87
N ALA A 379 21.01 -9.23 -6.42
CA ALA A 379 21.78 -10.46 -6.33
C ALA A 379 22.15 -10.86 -7.76
N SER A 380 23.41 -10.64 -8.14
CA SER A 380 23.92 -11.16 -9.41
C SER A 380 23.74 -12.68 -9.39
N PRO A 381 23.14 -13.31 -10.41
CA PRO A 381 23.18 -14.75 -10.49
C PRO A 381 24.65 -15.11 -10.67
N SER A 382 25.26 -15.70 -9.65
CA SER A 382 26.51 -16.43 -9.83
C SER A 382 26.22 -17.52 -10.85
N ALA A 383 26.54 -17.25 -12.11
CA ALA A 383 26.58 -18.25 -13.14
C ALA A 383 27.60 -19.29 -12.69
N SER A 384 27.13 -20.35 -12.04
CA SER A 384 27.87 -21.60 -11.95
C SER A 384 28.03 -22.08 -13.38
N THR A 385 29.17 -21.75 -13.96
CA THR A 385 29.65 -22.33 -15.20
C THR A 385 29.94 -23.80 -14.91
N VAL A 386 28.90 -24.63 -15.00
CA VAL A 386 29.08 -26.07 -15.16
C VAL A 386 29.71 -26.27 -16.52
N ALA A 387 31.03 -26.39 -16.52
CA ALA A 387 31.80 -26.75 -17.71
C ALA A 387 31.29 -28.10 -18.24
N PRO A 388 30.87 -28.21 -19.51
CA PRO A 388 30.51 -29.50 -20.07
C PRO A 388 31.78 -30.33 -20.26
N LYS A 389 31.78 -31.53 -19.68
CA LYS A 389 32.79 -32.57 -19.89
C LYS A 389 32.77 -32.98 -21.36
N ALA A 390 33.73 -32.48 -22.15
CA ALA A 390 33.91 -32.87 -23.54
C ALA A 390 34.43 -34.31 -23.62
N ALA A 391 33.65 -35.19 -24.23
CA ALA A 391 34.10 -36.49 -24.74
C ALA A 391 34.88 -36.27 -26.05
N ALA A 392 36.00 -36.98 -26.19
CA ALA A 392 36.87 -36.94 -27.35
C ALA A 392 36.21 -37.59 -28.57
N ALA A 393 36.21 -36.91 -29.72
CA ALA A 393 36.20 -37.53 -31.04
C ALA A 393 36.74 -36.58 -32.13
N SER A 394 37.83 -37.04 -32.75
CA SER A 394 38.51 -36.73 -34.01
C SER A 394 38.17 -35.49 -34.85
N ASN A 395 39.24 -34.73 -35.10
CA ASN A 395 39.53 -33.89 -36.25
C ASN A 395 38.92 -34.34 -37.59
N THR A 396 38.25 -33.43 -38.27
CA THR A 396 38.48 -33.17 -39.69
C THR A 396 38.39 -31.67 -39.96
N SER A 397 39.51 -31.14 -40.42
CA SER A 397 39.72 -29.78 -40.93
C SER A 397 38.92 -29.56 -42.22
N HIS A 398 38.30 -28.41 -42.41
CA HIS A 398 38.28 -27.68 -43.68
C HIS A 398 38.11 -26.18 -43.40
N ALA A 399 39.02 -25.40 -43.97
CA ALA A 399 39.11 -23.95 -43.88
C ALA A 399 38.40 -23.30 -45.07
N SER A 400 37.83 -22.10 -44.87
CA SER A 400 38.01 -20.98 -45.80
C SER A 400 37.32 -19.70 -45.35
N ASN A 401 38.15 -18.66 -45.19
CA ASN A 401 37.98 -17.28 -45.63
C ASN A 401 36.76 -16.42 -45.23
N SER A 402 37.07 -15.44 -44.38
CA SER A 402 37.02 -13.99 -44.65
C SER A 402 35.94 -13.44 -45.59
N SER A 403 35.16 -12.46 -45.09
CA SER A 403 35.30 -11.07 -45.54
C SER A 403 34.39 -10.14 -44.75
N SER A 404 35.01 -9.13 -44.15
CA SER A 404 34.42 -7.87 -43.74
C SER A 404 34.01 -7.03 -44.95
N SER A 405 32.83 -6.40 -44.90
CA SER A 405 32.64 -5.08 -45.51
C SER A 405 31.43 -4.36 -44.91
N SER A 406 31.76 -3.21 -44.33
CA SER A 406 30.96 -2.07 -43.91
C SER A 406 30.13 -1.41 -45.03
N ALA A 407 29.21 -0.52 -44.59
CA ALA A 407 28.52 0.58 -45.31
C ALA A 407 27.02 0.28 -45.54
N ALA A 408 26.08 1.22 -45.44
CA ALA A 408 26.09 2.62 -45.03
C ALA A 408 24.62 3.01 -44.75
N ALA A 409 24.47 4.09 -44.01
CA ALA A 409 23.22 4.77 -43.72
C ALA A 409 22.52 5.30 -44.99
N ALA A 410 21.19 5.32 -44.95
CA ALA A 410 20.39 6.26 -45.72
C ALA A 410 19.12 6.61 -44.93
N SER A 411 19.11 7.83 -44.43
CA SER A 411 17.96 8.59 -43.95
C SER A 411 17.01 8.91 -45.12
N VAL A 412 15.70 8.78 -44.92
CA VAL A 412 14.69 9.50 -45.71
C VAL A 412 13.62 10.06 -44.79
N THR A 413 13.46 11.37 -44.90
CA THR A 413 12.56 12.25 -44.18
C THR A 413 11.13 12.19 -44.74
N ALA A 414 10.17 12.25 -43.81
CA ALA A 414 8.81 12.78 -43.86
C ALA A 414 8.06 12.97 -45.19
N ASN A 415 6.78 12.60 -45.18
CA ASN A 415 5.75 13.48 -45.74
C ASN A 415 4.43 13.41 -44.95
N LYS A 416 3.93 14.58 -44.55
CA LYS A 416 2.58 14.81 -44.00
C LYS A 416 1.58 14.89 -45.14
N SER A 417 0.36 14.40 -44.92
CA SER A 417 -0.84 14.91 -45.60
C SER A 417 -2.06 14.69 -44.71
N ALA A 418 -2.77 15.80 -44.48
CA ALA A 418 -4.02 15.86 -43.75
C ALA A 418 -5.20 15.51 -44.67
N ALA A 419 -6.24 14.89 -44.10
CA ALA A 419 -7.58 14.86 -44.69
C ALA A 419 -8.62 14.87 -43.57
N SER A 420 -9.44 15.93 -43.57
CA SER A 420 -10.67 16.03 -42.78
C SER A 420 -11.74 15.10 -43.33
N ALA A 421 -12.45 14.40 -42.45
CA ALA A 421 -13.77 13.85 -42.76
C ALA A 421 -14.66 13.95 -41.51
N VAL A 422 -15.69 14.80 -41.63
CA VAL A 422 -16.85 14.86 -40.75
C VAL A 422 -17.80 13.76 -41.17
N LEU A 423 -18.24 12.91 -40.25
CA LEU A 423 -19.47 12.12 -40.36
C LEU A 423 -19.93 11.74 -38.95
N GLY A 424 -21.07 12.32 -38.55
CA GLY A 424 -21.75 11.98 -37.32
C GLY A 424 -22.44 10.63 -37.44
N VAL A 425 -22.38 9.84 -36.37
CA VAL A 425 -23.32 8.75 -36.09
C VAL A 425 -23.58 8.74 -34.58
N SER A 426 -24.86 8.76 -34.25
CA SER A 426 -25.47 8.67 -32.93
C SER A 426 -24.99 7.46 -32.11
N LEU A 427 -24.54 7.70 -30.87
CA LEU A 427 -24.44 6.66 -29.84
C LEU A 427 -25.71 6.61 -28.98
N PRO A 428 -26.23 5.41 -28.64
CA PRO A 428 -27.20 5.27 -27.58
C PRO A 428 -26.50 5.42 -26.22
N ALA A 429 -27.09 6.23 -25.35
CA ALA A 429 -26.69 6.35 -23.96
C ALA A 429 -26.91 5.02 -23.23
N ILE A 430 -25.83 4.39 -22.79
CA ILE A 430 -25.88 3.32 -21.79
C ILE A 430 -25.55 3.99 -20.46
N LEU A 431 -26.57 4.16 -19.62
CA LEU A 431 -26.41 4.53 -18.21
C LEU A 431 -25.58 3.45 -17.52
N PHE A 432 -24.35 3.77 -17.13
CA PHE A 432 -23.72 3.10 -16.00
C PHE A 432 -24.26 3.74 -14.73
N GLY A 433 -24.95 2.93 -13.94
CA GLY A 433 -25.52 3.32 -12.67
C GLY A 433 -24.42 3.72 -11.69
N ALA A 434 -24.61 4.89 -11.09
CA ALA A 434 -23.90 5.29 -9.88
C ALA A 434 -24.14 4.23 -8.81
N ALA A 435 -23.07 3.56 -8.37
CA ALA A 435 -23.10 2.82 -7.13
C ALA A 435 -23.17 3.84 -5.99
N VAL A 436 -24.28 3.78 -5.28
CA VAL A 436 -24.69 4.65 -4.19
C VAL A 436 -23.66 4.55 -3.06
N ALA A 437 -23.08 5.69 -2.71
CA ALA A 437 -22.50 5.94 -1.39
C ALA A 437 -23.61 5.71 -0.35
N CYS A 438 -23.57 4.58 0.35
CA CYS A 438 -24.44 4.31 1.49
C CYS A 438 -23.72 4.68 2.78
N ILE A 439 -23.94 5.95 3.16
CA ILE A 439 -24.11 6.54 4.48
C ILE A 439 -24.11 5.57 5.70
N LEU A 440 -23.25 5.93 6.67
CA LEU A 440 -23.08 5.48 8.08
C LEU A 440 -22.35 4.16 8.36
#